data_AF-G7WKX2-F1
#
_entry.id   AF-G7WKX2-F1
#
_cell.length_a   1.000
_cell.length_b   1.000
_cell.length_c   1.000
_cell.angle_alpha   90.00
_cell.angle_beta   90.00
_cell.angle_gamma   90.00
#
_symmetry.space_group_name_H-M   'P 1'
#
loop_
_entity.id
_entity.type
_entity.pdbx_description
1 polymer ?
#
loop_
_entity_poly.entity_id
_entity_poly.type
_entity_poly.pdbx_seq_one_letter_code
_entity_poly.pdbx_strand_id
1 'polypeptide(L)'
;MMLINCIIRVCLISLLLVSTPQAQLYWGFDNNFDDWKRIGSAPQWENYSLEEAIKWYDQWGGYQGVIVIDAGYHPRLGIDASGGIEKKILLPENARNIIFNIAKEDHDGGFRAILIDQNGYQHSLGDIILKSGDKRQICYDISTLAGSRITLQAYAFGAGTDNSGCDSDAGKCCFEYIGIDSIEIKSSEDIFPIQEVNDAINPPDYLENNIKIIYASDILKNISYKNHVNYDNCVIKGDIDLEDNVIDSPLYITNSIFEGDINFKRTKFNNNISFYGSHFLNDVHFEESVFSRTATFTYVYFYGFAFFKNSQFNNDSYFNYADFSMDAYFSMCKFSGYASFLRSQFLGDSNFDDTEFQKYADFKESNFVGLADYSRAIFIVDADFIGSHFSDNLIFNESKFYTLKLNSISLDSDSELSLTDSGITRYDYSNILVDWNDIRDHLSYDEVVYLSLIRNFKDLGVFDDAYNCYYQYRRESQSIKPWKDLTKYVDILSGLSCGYGVRPSYPLAWSCSLVLFFGLLFWSQKSLQKSICPFMPRDVNNKISSSNKNERSSESISISEAIYFSTLIFFHTHPPAHWYPSGKWKFVVVIEDIAGWLFLAIFVVVLVNRIITW
;
A
#
# COMPACT_ATOMS: atom_id res chain seq x y z
N MET A 1 -52.78 10.18 -37.70
CA MET A 1 -53.16 9.72 -36.34
C MET A 1 -52.02 9.13 -35.51
N MET A 2 -50.81 8.87 -36.04
CA MET A 2 -49.65 8.48 -35.21
C MET A 2 -48.66 9.61 -34.88
N LEU A 3 -48.67 10.75 -35.61
CA LEU A 3 -47.82 11.90 -35.23
C LEU A 3 -48.41 12.78 -34.12
N ILE A 4 -49.74 12.80 -33.94
CA ILE A 4 -50.41 13.63 -32.92
C ILE A 4 -50.26 13.02 -31.51
N ASN A 5 -50.14 11.70 -31.40
CA ASN A 5 -49.91 11.03 -30.11
C ASN A 5 -48.45 11.13 -29.60
N CYS A 6 -47.47 11.42 -30.46
CA CYS A 6 -46.11 11.71 -30.01
C CYS A 6 -45.97 13.13 -29.43
N ILE A 7 -46.66 14.12 -30.01
CA ILE A 7 -46.59 15.51 -29.51
C ILE A 7 -47.38 15.66 -28.19
N ILE A 8 -48.48 14.93 -28.02
CA ILE A 8 -49.26 14.97 -26.78
C ILE A 8 -48.52 14.28 -25.62
N ARG A 9 -47.68 13.26 -25.86
CA ARG A 9 -46.85 12.65 -24.81
C ARG A 9 -45.62 13.46 -24.42
N VAL A 10 -45.10 14.30 -25.31
CA VAL A 10 -43.98 15.21 -24.99
C VAL A 10 -44.46 16.49 -24.28
N CYS A 11 -45.68 16.96 -24.55
CA CYS A 11 -46.26 18.12 -23.88
C CYS A 11 -46.96 17.83 -22.54
N LEU A 12 -47.33 16.57 -22.22
CA LEU A 12 -47.93 16.22 -20.93
C LEU A 12 -46.92 15.89 -19.82
N ILE A 13 -45.63 15.74 -20.16
CA ILE A 13 -44.55 15.61 -19.16
C ILE A 13 -44.02 16.99 -18.74
N SER A 14 -44.39 18.05 -19.47
CA SER A 14 -43.96 19.44 -19.21
C SER A 14 -44.98 20.28 -18.41
N LEU A 15 -46.07 19.68 -17.91
CA LEU A 15 -47.16 20.42 -17.23
C LEU A 15 -47.69 19.76 -15.94
N LEU A 16 -46.84 18.99 -15.27
CA LEU A 16 -47.01 18.61 -13.86
C LEU A 16 -45.79 19.07 -13.05
N LEU A 17 -45.40 20.34 -13.22
CA LEU A 17 -44.66 21.09 -12.20
C LEU A 17 -45.70 21.67 -11.22
N VAL A 18 -46.32 20.79 -10.44
CA VAL A 18 -46.90 21.20 -9.18
C VAL A 18 -45.70 21.42 -8.27
N SER A 19 -45.50 22.70 -7.94
CA SER A 19 -44.61 23.23 -6.92
C SER A 19 -44.25 22.21 -5.84
N THR A 20 -43.09 21.58 -5.99
CA THR A 20 -42.31 21.18 -4.82
C THR A 20 -42.07 22.44 -3.99
N PRO A 21 -42.10 22.36 -2.65
CA PRO A 21 -41.62 23.47 -1.85
C PRO A 21 -40.19 23.73 -2.32
N GLN A 22 -39.87 24.98 -2.66
CA GLN A 22 -38.49 25.38 -2.91
C GLN A 22 -37.63 24.80 -1.78
N ALA A 23 -36.71 23.90 -2.12
CA ALA A 23 -35.53 23.72 -1.28
C ALA A 23 -34.98 25.14 -1.08
N GLN A 24 -35.04 25.63 0.15
CA GLN A 24 -34.39 26.89 0.50
C GLN A 24 -32.89 26.64 0.31
N LEU A 25 -32.39 27.06 -0.84
CA LEU A 25 -30.97 27.25 -1.07
C LEU A 25 -30.55 28.38 -0.11
N TYR A 26 -30.03 28.02 1.05
CA TYR A 26 -29.22 28.96 1.82
C TYR A 26 -27.95 29.14 1.01
N TRP A 27 -27.83 30.29 0.35
CA TRP A 27 -26.61 30.67 -0.34
C TRP A 27 -25.42 30.54 0.64
N GLY A 28 -24.25 30.13 0.11
CA GLY A 28 -23.00 30.03 0.85
C GLY A 28 -22.77 31.28 1.72
N PHE A 29 -22.15 31.07 2.88
CA PHE A 29 -21.98 32.10 3.90
C PHE A 29 -21.62 33.48 3.31
N ASP A 30 -22.33 34.50 3.79
CA ASP A 30 -22.06 35.92 3.53
C ASP A 30 -20.56 36.22 3.52
N ASN A 31 -20.10 36.92 2.48
CA ASN A 31 -18.76 37.54 2.38
C ASN A 31 -18.52 38.63 3.44
N ASN A 32 -19.28 38.64 4.54
CA ASN A 32 -19.17 39.57 5.63
C ASN A 32 -18.29 38.98 6.74
N PHE A 33 -16.98 39.23 6.60
CA PHE A 33 -15.94 38.65 7.43
C PHE A 33 -15.77 39.33 8.80
N ASP A 34 -16.48 40.45 9.04
CA ASP A 34 -16.49 41.18 10.32
C ASP A 34 -16.97 40.31 11.51
N ASP A 35 -17.73 39.24 11.24
CA ASP A 35 -18.29 38.33 12.25
C ASP A 35 -17.39 37.12 12.58
N TRP A 36 -16.28 36.93 11.86
CA TRP A 36 -15.31 35.86 12.13
C TRP A 36 -14.14 36.41 12.95
N LYS A 37 -13.75 35.67 13.99
CA LYS A 37 -12.64 36.06 14.88
C LYS A 37 -11.45 35.14 14.69
N ARG A 38 -10.26 35.70 14.51
CA ARG A 38 -9.02 34.92 14.45
C ARG A 38 -8.66 34.41 15.85
N ILE A 39 -8.21 33.17 15.92
CA ILE A 39 -7.77 32.49 17.15
C ILE A 39 -6.43 31.77 16.88
N GLY A 40 -5.69 31.44 17.93
CA GLY A 40 -4.34 30.88 17.83
C GLY A 40 -3.22 31.94 17.85
N SER A 41 -1.98 31.49 17.72
CA SER A 41 -0.77 32.30 17.82
C SER A 41 -0.19 32.63 16.44
N ALA A 42 -0.52 33.80 15.92
CA ALA A 42 0.09 34.32 14.69
C ALA A 42 1.58 34.69 14.93
N PRO A 43 2.49 34.43 13.97
CA PRO A 43 3.90 34.83 14.07
C PRO A 43 4.09 36.35 14.16
N GLN A 44 5.20 36.81 14.76
CA GLN A 44 5.45 38.22 15.09
C GLN A 44 5.57 39.19 13.89
N TRP A 45 5.67 38.72 12.65
CA TRP A 45 5.98 39.55 11.48
C TRP A 45 4.84 39.80 10.50
N GLU A 46 3.60 39.37 10.80
CA GLU A 46 2.44 39.66 9.94
C GLU A 46 1.20 40.01 10.78
N ASN A 47 0.94 41.31 10.93
CA ASN A 47 -0.33 41.84 11.43
C ASN A 47 -1.21 42.20 10.22
N TYR A 48 -1.56 41.22 9.39
CA TYR A 48 -2.54 41.41 8.34
C TYR A 48 -3.94 41.11 8.89
N SER A 49 -4.90 41.95 8.53
CA SER A 49 -6.33 41.70 8.71
C SER A 49 -6.80 40.52 7.86
N LEU A 50 -7.92 39.88 8.24
CA LEU A 50 -8.51 38.78 7.46
C LEU A 50 -8.78 39.21 6.00
N GLU A 51 -9.16 40.46 5.77
CA GLU A 51 -9.41 41.02 4.43
C GLU A 51 -8.12 41.12 3.57
N GLU A 52 -6.96 41.35 4.19
CA GLU A 52 -5.67 41.43 3.49
C GLU A 52 -5.12 40.06 3.11
N ALA A 53 -5.32 39.04 3.95
CA ALA A 53 -4.94 37.66 3.66
C ALA A 53 -5.71 37.09 2.46
N ILE A 54 -7.00 37.42 2.35
CA ILE A 54 -7.86 37.01 1.22
C ILE A 54 -7.42 37.68 -0.09
N LYS A 55 -7.16 39.00 -0.06
CA LYS A 55 -6.65 39.74 -1.24
C LYS A 55 -5.31 39.21 -1.75
N TRP A 56 -4.50 38.63 -0.87
CA TRP A 56 -3.23 38.02 -1.22
C TRP A 56 -3.42 36.63 -1.85
N TYR A 57 -4.34 35.81 -1.33
CA TYR A 57 -4.65 34.47 -1.86
C TYR A 57 -5.42 34.50 -3.20
N ASP A 58 -6.38 35.41 -3.34
CA ASP A 58 -7.13 35.62 -4.61
C ASP A 58 -6.21 35.99 -5.79
N GLN A 59 -4.98 36.47 -5.53
CA GLN A 59 -3.99 36.75 -6.57
C GLN A 59 -3.35 35.48 -7.16
N TRP A 60 -3.41 34.34 -6.47
CA TRP A 60 -2.68 33.12 -6.81
C TRP A 60 -3.60 31.98 -7.27
N GLY A 61 -4.77 31.81 -6.64
CA GLY A 61 -5.76 30.80 -7.01
C GLY A 61 -7.10 31.46 -7.33
N GLY A 62 -7.59 31.35 -8.57
CA GLY A 62 -8.81 32.01 -9.06
C GLY A 62 -10.13 31.55 -8.43
N TYR A 63 -10.20 31.48 -7.11
CA TYR A 63 -11.35 31.10 -6.28
C TYR A 63 -11.93 32.37 -5.64
N GLN A 64 -13.25 32.42 -5.43
CA GLN A 64 -13.93 33.54 -4.76
C GLN A 64 -14.41 33.08 -3.39
N GLY A 65 -13.99 33.76 -2.31
CA GLY A 65 -14.54 33.55 -0.96
C GLY A 65 -13.68 32.74 0.01
N VAL A 66 -12.35 32.68 -0.19
CA VAL A 66 -11.46 31.80 0.57
C VAL A 66 -11.18 32.37 1.97
N ILE A 67 -11.28 31.55 3.03
CA ILE A 67 -10.65 31.87 4.33
C ILE A 67 -9.28 31.21 4.40
N VAL A 68 -8.26 32.02 4.63
CA VAL A 68 -6.86 31.60 4.68
C VAL A 68 -6.40 31.46 6.13
N ILE A 69 -5.95 30.27 6.50
CA ILE A 69 -5.50 29.97 7.87
C ILE A 69 -4.00 29.61 7.85
N ASP A 70 -3.22 30.26 8.72
CA ASP A 70 -1.77 30.10 8.77
C ASP A 70 -1.36 28.85 9.58
N ALA A 71 -0.52 28.03 8.97
CA ALA A 71 0.11 26.87 9.57
C ALA A 71 1.56 27.17 9.98
N GLY A 72 1.93 26.81 11.21
CA GLY A 72 3.28 26.75 11.75
C GLY A 72 3.65 25.33 12.18
N TYR A 73 4.94 25.12 12.47
CA TYR A 73 5.61 23.83 12.74
C TYR A 73 4.91 22.93 13.80
N HIS A 74 4.91 21.60 13.59
CA HIS A 74 4.21 20.54 14.35
C HIS A 74 5.23 19.53 15.00
N PRO A 75 4.84 18.38 15.57
CA PRO A 75 4.28 18.04 16.88
C PRO A 75 5.28 17.41 17.87
N ARG A 76 6.60 17.55 17.71
CA ARG A 76 7.56 16.93 18.67
C ARG A 76 7.58 17.58 20.06
N LEU A 77 6.80 18.65 20.28
CA LEU A 77 6.82 19.47 21.50
C LEU A 77 5.43 19.75 22.12
N GLY A 78 4.35 19.14 21.62
CA GLY A 78 3.01 19.24 22.25
C GLY A 78 2.38 20.64 22.24
N ILE A 79 2.45 21.37 21.11
CA ILE A 79 1.71 22.62 20.91
C ILE A 79 0.54 22.38 19.94
N ASP A 80 -0.66 22.74 20.38
CA ASP A 80 -1.90 22.78 19.60
C ASP A 80 -1.82 23.83 18.48
N ALA A 81 -2.41 23.52 17.32
CA ALA A 81 -2.63 24.35 16.12
C ALA A 81 -2.18 25.83 16.16
N SER A 82 -1.42 26.24 15.15
CA SER A 82 -0.77 27.57 15.06
C SER A 82 -1.73 28.73 14.79
N GLY A 83 -2.73 28.54 13.94
CA GLY A 83 -3.67 29.59 13.52
C GLY A 83 -5.04 29.01 13.22
N GLY A 84 -6.09 29.78 13.51
CA GLY A 84 -7.47 29.37 13.30
C GLY A 84 -8.45 30.53 13.25
N ILE A 85 -9.70 30.18 12.98
CA ILE A 85 -10.84 31.10 12.94
C ILE A 85 -11.97 30.54 13.79
N GLU A 86 -12.76 31.42 14.40
CA GLU A 86 -13.98 31.05 15.10
C GLU A 86 -15.17 31.89 14.64
N LYS A 87 -16.34 31.26 14.58
CA LYS A 87 -17.62 31.95 14.40
C LYS A 87 -18.72 31.27 15.18
N LYS A 88 -19.59 32.10 15.78
CA LYS A 88 -20.80 31.64 16.44
C LYS A 88 -21.92 31.53 15.42
N ILE A 89 -22.51 30.35 15.31
CA ILE A 89 -23.54 30.03 14.31
C ILE A 89 -24.74 29.43 15.04
N LEU A 90 -25.94 29.84 14.65
CA LEU A 90 -27.16 29.13 15.01
C LEU A 90 -27.45 28.11 13.91
N LEU A 91 -27.37 26.83 14.22
CA LEU A 91 -27.66 25.77 13.26
C LEU A 91 -29.17 25.72 12.95
N PRO A 92 -29.56 25.55 11.68
CA PRO A 92 -30.93 25.22 11.32
C PRO A 92 -31.45 24.00 12.09
N GLU A 93 -32.76 23.95 12.40
CA GLU A 93 -33.38 22.80 13.08
C GLU A 93 -33.33 21.50 12.26
N ASN A 94 -33.16 21.62 10.95
CA ASN A 94 -33.00 20.51 10.02
C ASN A 94 -31.56 20.31 9.54
N ALA A 95 -30.59 20.98 10.18
CA ALA A 95 -29.18 20.81 9.84
C ALA A 95 -28.77 19.35 10.09
N ARG A 96 -28.24 18.70 9.06
CA ARG A 96 -27.68 17.36 9.19
C ARG A 96 -26.20 17.38 8.95
N ASN A 97 -25.75 17.97 7.85
CA ASN A 97 -24.33 17.94 7.52
C ASN A 97 -23.74 19.34 7.52
N ILE A 98 -22.52 19.47 8.01
CA ILE A 98 -21.64 20.60 7.72
C ILE A 98 -20.53 20.12 6.78
N ILE A 99 -20.31 20.85 5.71
CA ILE A 99 -19.40 20.48 4.63
C ILE A 99 -18.36 21.57 4.49
N PHE A 100 -17.09 21.22 4.57
CA PHE A 100 -15.95 22.09 4.33
C PHE A 100 -15.36 21.76 2.96
N ASN A 101 -15.39 22.71 2.04
CA ASN A 101 -14.64 22.65 0.80
C ASN A 101 -13.30 23.33 1.05
N ILE A 102 -12.22 22.56 1.00
CA ILE A 102 -10.88 23.01 1.36
C ILE A 102 -9.91 22.75 0.21
N ALA A 103 -8.93 23.64 0.08
CA ALA A 103 -7.89 23.58 -0.93
C ALA A 103 -6.53 23.85 -0.31
N LYS A 104 -5.52 23.13 -0.80
CA LYS A 104 -4.12 23.25 -0.43
C LYS A 104 -3.30 23.39 -1.70
N GLU A 105 -2.57 24.49 -1.84
CA GLU A 105 -1.81 24.77 -3.07
C GLU A 105 -0.35 24.34 -2.94
N ASP A 106 0.43 24.95 -2.04
CA ASP A 106 1.85 24.65 -1.86
C ASP A 106 2.14 23.93 -0.54
N HIS A 107 2.98 22.90 -0.65
CA HIS A 107 3.49 22.03 0.43
C HIS A 107 2.40 21.28 1.24
N ASP A 108 2.76 20.47 2.24
CA ASP A 108 1.82 19.62 2.97
C ASP A 108 1.36 20.28 4.27
N GLY A 109 0.05 20.31 4.51
CA GLY A 109 -0.57 20.95 5.66
C GLY A 109 -1.58 20.06 6.35
N GLY A 110 -2.11 20.52 7.47
CA GLY A 110 -3.12 19.82 8.25
C GLY A 110 -4.28 20.73 8.64
N PHE A 111 -5.49 20.20 8.56
CA PHE A 111 -6.74 20.89 8.87
C PHE A 111 -7.45 20.20 10.02
N ARG A 112 -7.95 20.98 10.98
CA ARG A 112 -8.78 20.50 12.11
C ARG A 112 -10.01 21.38 12.23
N ALA A 113 -11.18 20.78 12.42
CA ALA A 113 -12.41 21.50 12.73
C ALA A 113 -12.99 21.04 14.07
N ILE A 114 -13.51 21.99 14.86
CA ILE A 114 -14.09 21.74 16.19
C ILE A 114 -15.41 22.50 16.30
N LEU A 115 -16.45 21.84 16.84
CA LEU A 115 -17.71 22.48 17.19
C LEU A 115 -17.84 22.54 18.71
N ILE A 116 -18.05 23.72 19.27
CA ILE A 116 -18.28 23.92 20.69
C ILE A 116 -19.77 24.16 20.91
N ASP A 117 -20.42 23.28 21.67
CA ASP A 117 -21.85 23.41 22.00
C ASP A 117 -22.12 24.54 23.03
N GLN A 118 -23.39 24.73 23.40
CA GLN A 118 -23.78 25.74 24.41
C GLN A 118 -23.28 25.42 25.83
N ASN A 119 -22.96 24.15 26.09
CA ASN A 119 -22.45 23.68 27.38
C ASN A 119 -20.91 23.75 27.45
N GLY A 120 -20.25 24.16 26.36
CA GLY A 120 -18.80 24.23 26.25
C GLY A 120 -18.14 22.90 25.90
N TYR A 121 -18.93 21.86 25.56
CA TYR A 121 -18.42 20.58 25.10
C TYR A 121 -17.86 20.71 23.68
N GLN A 122 -16.65 20.20 23.47
CA GLN A 122 -15.94 20.26 22.19
C GLN A 122 -16.15 18.97 21.42
N HIS A 123 -16.77 19.06 20.26
CA HIS A 123 -16.87 17.99 19.28
C HIS A 123 -15.73 18.19 18.27
N SER A 124 -14.61 17.51 18.48
CA SER A 124 -13.53 17.47 17.49
C SER A 124 -14.01 16.65 16.29
N LEU A 125 -13.92 17.24 15.10
CA LEU A 125 -14.32 16.60 13.86
C LEU A 125 -13.17 15.79 13.23
N GLY A 126 -11.99 15.76 13.85
CA GLY A 126 -10.82 15.03 13.38
C GLY A 126 -9.76 15.91 12.72
N ASP A 127 -8.57 15.33 12.57
CA ASP A 127 -7.39 15.96 11.97
C ASP A 127 -7.16 15.37 10.58
N ILE A 128 -7.00 16.23 9.58
CA ILE A 128 -6.86 15.83 8.18
C ILE A 128 -5.56 16.39 7.63
N ILE A 129 -4.72 15.52 7.09
CA ILE A 129 -3.50 15.93 6.38
C ILE A 129 -3.82 16.11 4.89
N LEU A 130 -3.42 17.27 4.34
CA LEU A 130 -3.62 17.69 2.96
C LEU A 130 -2.26 17.80 2.28
N LYS A 131 -2.13 17.19 1.09
CA LYS A 131 -0.91 17.33 0.28
C LYS A 131 -0.99 18.59 -0.59
N SER A 132 0.17 19.08 -1.03
CA SER A 132 0.26 20.17 -2.01
C SER A 132 -0.56 19.85 -3.27
N GLY A 133 -1.46 20.77 -3.65
CA GLY A 133 -2.38 20.63 -4.78
C GLY A 133 -3.71 19.95 -4.47
N ASP A 134 -3.93 19.48 -3.25
CA ASP A 134 -5.17 18.80 -2.86
C ASP A 134 -6.37 19.77 -2.80
N LYS A 135 -7.51 19.30 -3.28
CA LYS A 135 -8.82 19.87 -2.98
C LYS A 135 -9.71 18.79 -2.40
N ARG A 136 -10.28 19.03 -1.24
CA ARG A 136 -11.12 18.05 -0.55
C ARG A 136 -12.43 18.68 -0.11
N GLN A 137 -13.47 17.87 -0.18
CA GLN A 137 -14.75 18.16 0.44
C GLN A 137 -14.87 17.26 1.66
N ILE A 138 -14.94 17.87 2.84
CA ILE A 138 -15.09 17.14 4.10
C ILE A 138 -16.50 17.34 4.61
N CYS A 139 -17.21 16.25 4.87
CA CYS A 139 -18.58 16.29 5.37
C CYS A 139 -18.63 15.69 6.79
N TYR A 140 -19.22 16.44 7.71
CA TYR A 140 -19.44 15.99 9.09
C TYR A 140 -20.92 16.04 9.44
N ASP A 141 -21.39 15.03 10.14
CA ASP A 141 -22.74 15.02 10.69
C ASP A 141 -22.83 15.91 11.94
N ILE A 142 -23.76 16.85 11.91
CA ILE A 142 -24.13 17.80 12.96
C ILE A 142 -25.62 17.69 13.32
N SER A 143 -26.28 16.60 12.92
CA SER A 143 -27.69 16.32 13.21
C SER A 143 -28.03 16.40 14.70
N THR A 144 -27.10 16.00 15.56
CA THR A 144 -27.22 16.06 17.03
C THR A 144 -27.14 17.49 17.59
N LEU A 145 -26.59 18.43 16.83
CA LEU A 145 -26.45 19.84 17.16
C LEU A 145 -27.46 20.71 16.42
N ALA A 146 -28.37 20.12 15.63
CA ALA A 146 -29.40 20.82 14.88
C ALA A 146 -30.25 21.71 15.80
N GLY A 147 -30.55 22.93 15.34
CA GLY A 147 -31.29 23.94 16.13
C GLY A 147 -30.49 24.58 17.27
N SER A 148 -29.27 24.14 17.54
CA SER A 148 -28.44 24.66 18.63
C SER A 148 -27.53 25.80 18.17
N ARG A 149 -27.21 26.70 19.11
CA ARG A 149 -26.12 27.68 18.91
C ARG A 149 -24.79 27.00 19.20
N ILE A 150 -23.87 27.05 18.26
CA ILE A 150 -22.54 26.48 18.39
C ILE A 150 -21.48 27.53 18.09
N THR A 151 -20.26 27.30 18.56
CA THR A 151 -19.07 28.00 18.08
C THR A 151 -18.30 27.04 17.19
N LEU A 152 -18.23 27.35 15.90
CA LEU A 152 -17.40 26.63 14.94
C LEU A 152 -15.98 27.20 15.02
N GLN A 153 -15.00 26.34 15.20
CA GLN A 153 -13.58 26.65 15.13
C GLN A 153 -12.92 25.81 14.04
N ALA A 154 -12.12 26.45 13.19
CA ALA A 154 -11.33 25.78 12.16
C ALA A 154 -9.86 26.19 12.33
N TYR A 155 -8.97 25.22 12.25
CA TYR A 155 -7.55 25.36 12.55
C TYR A 155 -6.71 24.80 11.40
N ALA A 156 -5.57 25.43 11.17
CA ALA A 156 -4.49 24.89 10.33
C ALA A 156 -3.26 24.56 11.18
N PHE A 157 -2.58 23.49 10.81
CA PHE A 157 -1.30 23.06 11.39
C PHE A 157 -0.36 22.59 10.28
N GLY A 158 0.96 22.69 10.47
CA GLY A 158 1.92 22.23 9.46
C GLY A 158 2.07 20.71 9.48
N ALA A 159 2.08 20.03 8.33
CA ALA A 159 2.46 18.63 8.28
C ALA A 159 3.98 18.56 8.05
N GLY A 160 4.74 18.15 9.08
CA GLY A 160 6.18 17.93 8.91
C GLY A 160 6.41 16.70 8.05
N THR A 161 6.49 16.85 6.73
CA THR A 161 6.95 15.79 5.83
C THR A 161 8.41 16.02 5.46
N ASP A 162 9.24 14.98 5.56
CA ASP A 162 10.69 15.02 5.31
C ASP A 162 11.05 15.29 3.84
N ASN A 163 10.05 15.47 2.97
CA ASN A 163 10.18 15.65 1.53
C ASN A 163 9.74 17.03 1.01
N SER A 164 9.32 17.97 1.86
CA SER A 164 9.11 19.35 1.42
C SER A 164 10.48 20.02 1.23
N GLY A 165 10.82 20.41 0.00
CA GLY A 165 12.04 21.14 -0.38
C GLY A 165 12.14 22.55 0.20
N CYS A 166 11.95 22.69 1.50
CA CYS A 166 12.28 23.88 2.27
C CYS A 166 13.81 23.98 2.31
N ASP A 167 14.34 25.02 1.67
CA ASP A 167 15.78 25.29 1.61
C ASP A 167 16.40 25.13 3.01
N SER A 168 17.43 24.29 3.05
CA SER A 168 18.10 23.75 4.22
C SER A 168 18.95 24.78 4.97
N ASP A 169 18.39 25.93 5.32
CA ASP A 169 19.05 26.97 6.09
C ASP A 169 18.27 27.29 7.37
N ALA A 170 18.73 26.67 8.47
CA ALA A 170 18.64 27.13 9.84
C ALA A 170 17.32 27.83 10.27
N GLY A 171 16.34 27.04 10.71
CA GLY A 171 15.31 27.52 11.65
C GLY A 171 14.34 28.57 11.11
N LYS A 172 14.14 28.66 9.80
CA LYS A 172 13.05 29.44 9.21
C LYS A 172 11.94 28.50 8.74
N CYS A 173 10.77 28.67 9.34
CA CYS A 173 9.58 27.88 9.04
C CYS A 173 9.16 28.05 7.58
N CYS A 174 8.76 26.96 6.94
CA CYS A 174 7.85 27.05 5.80
C CYS A 174 6.46 27.36 6.38
N PHE A 175 6.01 28.60 6.15
CA PHE A 175 4.67 29.03 6.49
C PHE A 175 3.76 28.61 5.36
N GLU A 176 2.62 28.06 5.73
CA GLU A 176 1.76 27.42 4.78
C GLU A 176 0.32 27.75 5.06
N TYR A 177 -0.43 27.97 3.99
CA TYR A 177 -1.82 28.36 4.09
C TYR A 177 -2.72 27.19 3.73
N ILE A 178 -3.87 27.11 4.38
CA ILE A 178 -4.99 26.28 3.96
C ILE A 178 -6.11 27.22 3.58
N GLY A 179 -6.61 27.05 2.35
CA GLY A 179 -7.80 27.75 1.87
C GLY A 179 -9.05 26.96 2.21
N ILE A 180 -10.05 27.63 2.80
CA ILE A 180 -11.42 27.11 2.90
C ILE A 180 -12.25 27.84 1.85
N ASP A 181 -12.61 27.15 0.77
CA ASP A 181 -13.38 27.67 -0.35
C ASP A 181 -14.84 27.93 0.04
N SER A 182 -15.46 27.01 0.80
CA SER A 182 -16.79 27.24 1.37
C SER A 182 -17.08 26.32 2.55
N ILE A 183 -18.01 26.74 3.40
CA ILE A 183 -18.60 25.93 4.47
C ILE A 183 -20.11 25.89 4.25
N GLU A 184 -20.68 24.71 4.02
CA GLU A 184 -22.10 24.52 3.70
C GLU A 184 -22.79 23.73 4.80
N ILE A 185 -24.00 24.13 5.19
CA ILE A 185 -24.85 23.34 6.08
C ILE A 185 -26.04 22.80 5.28
N LYS A 186 -26.21 21.47 5.23
CA LYS A 186 -27.25 20.81 4.42
C LYS A 186 -28.24 20.03 5.28
N SER A 187 -29.49 20.04 4.83
CA SER A 187 -30.59 19.17 5.27
C SER A 187 -30.86 18.11 4.19
N SER A 188 -30.92 16.82 4.54
CA SER A 188 -30.76 15.68 3.63
C SER A 188 -31.90 15.40 2.64
N GLU A 189 -31.87 15.99 1.44
CA GLU A 189 -32.63 15.44 0.29
C GLU A 189 -31.87 15.36 -1.04
N ASP A 190 -30.54 15.56 -1.08
CA ASP A 190 -29.76 15.41 -2.31
C ASP A 190 -28.67 14.32 -2.15
N ILE A 191 -28.92 13.15 -2.77
CA ILE A 191 -27.93 12.07 -2.96
C ILE A 191 -27.36 12.18 -4.38
N PHE A 192 -26.04 12.15 -4.51
CA PHE A 192 -25.33 11.83 -5.76
C PHE A 192 -24.28 10.72 -5.51
N PRO A 193 -23.90 9.94 -6.55
CA PRO A 193 -23.17 8.68 -6.39
C PRO A 193 -21.65 8.89 -6.19
N ILE A 194 -21.07 7.88 -5.55
CA ILE A 194 -19.70 7.76 -5.02
C ILE A 194 -18.61 7.85 -6.11
N GLN A 195 -17.48 8.49 -5.76
CA GLN A 195 -16.14 8.16 -6.25
C GLN A 195 -15.24 7.76 -5.04
N GLU A 196 -14.67 6.55 -5.13
CA GLU A 196 -13.57 5.90 -4.39
C GLU A 196 -12.39 6.84 -4.01
N VAL A 197 -11.61 6.72 -2.92
CA VAL A 197 -11.59 5.96 -1.66
C VAL A 197 -10.80 6.78 -0.61
N ASN A 198 -11.00 6.46 0.68
CA ASN A 198 -10.03 6.41 1.79
C ASN A 198 -10.01 7.52 2.87
N ASP A 199 -10.09 6.99 4.11
CA ASP A 199 -9.64 7.51 5.40
C ASP A 199 -10.54 8.51 6.15
N ALA A 200 -11.69 8.00 6.59
CA ALA A 200 -12.24 8.23 7.94
C ALA A 200 -13.45 7.30 8.12
N ILE A 201 -13.31 6.26 8.94
CA ILE A 201 -14.38 5.31 9.25
C ILE A 201 -15.40 6.01 10.17
N ASN A 202 -16.41 6.67 9.59
CA ASN A 202 -17.63 7.02 10.33
C ASN A 202 -18.44 5.74 10.60
N PRO A 203 -19.09 5.62 11.77
CA PRO A 203 -20.05 4.54 12.02
C PRO A 203 -21.17 4.56 10.95
N PRO A 204 -21.62 3.41 10.42
CA PRO A 204 -22.61 3.35 9.37
C PRO A 204 -24.00 3.80 9.85
N ASP A 205 -24.67 4.55 8.98
CA ASP A 205 -26.09 4.91 9.04
C ASP A 205 -26.99 3.67 9.14
N TYR A 206 -27.46 3.35 10.34
CA TYR A 206 -28.66 2.54 10.57
C TYR A 206 -29.46 3.06 11.76
N LEU A 207 -29.91 4.32 11.73
CA LEU A 207 -30.71 4.88 12.83
C LEU A 207 -31.95 5.62 12.34
N GLU A 208 -32.75 4.95 11.50
CA GLU A 208 -34.19 5.16 11.54
C GLU A 208 -34.81 4.19 12.56
N ASN A 209 -35.48 4.78 13.55
CA ASN A 209 -36.35 4.19 14.59
C ASN A 209 -35.74 4.08 16.00
N ASN A 210 -36.26 4.92 16.91
CA ASN A 210 -36.46 4.68 18.35
C ASN A 210 -35.43 3.73 19.00
N ILE A 211 -34.15 4.13 18.99
CA ILE A 211 -33.05 3.29 19.46
C ILE A 211 -33.23 3.04 20.95
N LYS A 212 -33.22 1.76 21.32
CA LYS A 212 -33.38 1.36 22.71
C LYS A 212 -32.11 1.72 23.48
N ILE A 213 -32.24 2.50 24.55
CA ILE A 213 -31.14 2.74 25.49
C ILE A 213 -31.18 1.66 26.56
N ILE A 214 -30.03 1.05 26.82
CA ILE A 214 -29.84 0.00 27.84
C ILE A 214 -28.69 0.44 28.73
N TYR A 215 -28.89 0.41 30.03
CA TYR A 215 -27.80 0.73 30.96
C TYR A 215 -26.96 -0.52 31.23
N ALA A 216 -25.65 -0.36 31.33
CA ALA A 216 -24.72 -1.44 31.67
C ALA A 216 -25.12 -2.17 32.96
N SER A 217 -25.67 -1.44 33.94
CA SER A 217 -26.20 -2.02 35.19
C SER A 217 -27.29 -3.07 34.98
N ASP A 218 -28.15 -2.93 33.95
CA ASP A 218 -29.17 -3.91 33.62
C ASP A 218 -28.56 -5.17 32.96
N ILE A 219 -27.51 -4.99 32.15
CA ILE A 219 -26.75 -6.09 31.55
C ILE A 219 -26.07 -6.90 32.66
N LEU A 220 -25.33 -6.23 33.55
CA LEU A 220 -24.65 -6.85 34.69
C LEU A 220 -25.64 -7.60 35.59
N LYS A 221 -26.82 -7.02 35.84
CA LYS A 221 -27.89 -7.67 36.60
C LYS A 221 -28.40 -8.93 35.90
N ASN A 222 -28.65 -8.89 34.59
CA ASN A 222 -29.09 -10.06 33.84
C ASN A 222 -28.03 -11.17 33.82
N ILE A 223 -26.75 -10.83 33.70
CA ILE A 223 -25.64 -11.79 33.80
C ILE A 223 -25.60 -12.42 35.20
N SER A 224 -25.73 -11.61 36.26
CA SER A 224 -25.72 -12.11 37.65
C SER A 224 -26.85 -13.11 37.94
N TYR A 225 -28.02 -12.91 37.31
CA TYR A 225 -29.16 -13.83 37.40
C TYR A 225 -29.12 -15.00 36.41
N LYS A 226 -28.04 -15.10 35.61
CA LYS A 226 -27.89 -16.10 34.54
C LYS A 226 -29.01 -16.05 33.50
N ASN A 227 -29.61 -14.87 33.31
CA ASN A 227 -30.57 -14.63 32.24
C ASN A 227 -29.85 -14.57 30.90
N HIS A 228 -30.56 -14.93 29.83
CA HIS A 228 -30.06 -14.75 28.47
C HIS A 228 -29.97 -13.25 28.18
N VAL A 229 -28.78 -12.78 27.80
CA VAL A 229 -28.60 -11.40 27.36
C VAL A 229 -28.73 -11.40 25.85
N ASN A 230 -29.79 -10.77 25.35
CA ASN A 230 -30.05 -10.63 23.92
C ASN A 230 -30.56 -9.21 23.64
N TYR A 231 -29.65 -8.39 23.13
CA TYR A 231 -29.92 -7.02 22.73
C TYR A 231 -29.46 -6.82 21.29
N ASP A 232 -30.27 -6.10 20.52
CA ASP A 232 -29.99 -5.81 19.12
C ASP A 232 -30.40 -4.37 18.83
N ASN A 233 -29.60 -3.67 18.02
CA ASN A 233 -29.86 -2.29 17.60
C ASN A 233 -30.13 -1.34 18.78
N CYS A 234 -29.19 -1.27 19.73
CA CYS A 234 -29.35 -0.51 20.96
C CYS A 234 -28.10 0.30 21.33
N VAL A 235 -28.27 1.30 22.19
CA VAL A 235 -27.16 2.06 22.80
C VAL A 235 -26.99 1.60 24.23
N ILE A 236 -25.77 1.17 24.56
CA ILE A 236 -25.38 0.73 25.88
C ILE A 236 -24.63 1.86 26.58
N LYS A 237 -25.22 2.34 27.68
CA LYS A 237 -24.69 3.44 28.47
C LYS A 237 -24.06 2.95 29.77
N GLY A 238 -22.85 3.45 30.04
CA GLY A 238 -22.06 3.14 31.23
C GLY A 238 -21.12 1.95 31.02
N ASP A 239 -20.20 1.78 31.96
CA ASP A 239 -19.11 0.83 31.85
C ASP A 239 -19.58 -0.59 32.20
N ILE A 240 -19.10 -1.57 31.44
CA ILE A 240 -19.32 -2.99 31.72
C ILE A 240 -18.04 -3.55 32.29
N ASP A 241 -18.01 -3.74 33.62
CA ASP A 241 -16.91 -4.41 34.31
C ASP A 241 -17.33 -5.80 34.78
N LEU A 242 -16.73 -6.81 34.17
CA LEU A 242 -16.93 -8.22 34.43
C LEU A 242 -15.59 -8.95 34.65
N GLU A 243 -14.54 -8.23 35.04
CA GLU A 243 -13.24 -8.82 35.34
C GLU A 243 -13.36 -10.01 36.32
N ASP A 244 -12.63 -11.10 36.05
CA ASP A 244 -12.65 -12.35 36.84
C ASP A 244 -14.02 -13.06 36.94
N ASN A 245 -15.00 -12.74 36.09
CA ASN A 245 -16.33 -13.37 36.16
C ASN A 245 -16.46 -14.59 35.24
N VAL A 246 -17.46 -15.43 35.55
CA VAL A 246 -17.88 -16.55 34.70
C VAL A 246 -19.29 -16.28 34.20
N ILE A 247 -19.44 -16.23 32.87
CA ILE A 247 -20.71 -15.96 32.20
C ILE A 247 -21.24 -17.29 31.66
N ASP A 248 -22.24 -17.80 32.38
CA ASP A 248 -22.90 -19.07 32.08
C ASP A 248 -24.06 -18.95 31.09
N SER A 249 -24.53 -17.74 30.78
CA SER A 249 -25.61 -17.51 29.81
C SER A 249 -25.07 -17.01 28.46
N PRO A 250 -25.78 -17.24 27.35
CA PRO A 250 -25.42 -16.63 26.08
C PRO A 250 -25.45 -15.09 26.17
N LEU A 251 -24.46 -14.45 25.54
CA LEU A 251 -24.32 -13.00 25.48
C LEU A 251 -24.38 -12.54 24.01
N TYR A 252 -25.55 -12.06 23.60
CA TYR A 252 -25.78 -11.51 22.28
C TYR A 252 -26.10 -10.03 22.41
N ILE A 253 -25.19 -9.19 21.94
CA ILE A 253 -25.38 -7.76 21.85
C ILE A 253 -24.94 -7.34 20.46
N THR A 254 -25.89 -7.25 19.52
CA THR A 254 -25.60 -7.09 18.09
C THR A 254 -26.05 -5.72 17.58
N ASN A 255 -25.40 -5.23 16.53
CA ASN A 255 -25.70 -3.97 15.86
C ASN A 255 -25.84 -2.80 16.85
N SER A 256 -25.06 -2.80 17.94
CA SER A 256 -25.27 -1.92 19.10
C SER A 256 -24.05 -1.03 19.35
N ILE A 257 -24.25 0.10 20.02
CA ILE A 257 -23.18 1.05 20.35
C ILE A 257 -22.89 0.97 21.84
N PHE A 258 -21.63 0.76 22.21
CA PHE A 258 -21.15 0.82 23.58
C PHE A 258 -20.45 2.15 23.82
N GLU A 259 -21.04 3.00 24.66
CA GLU A 259 -20.49 4.32 25.00
C GLU A 259 -19.48 4.30 26.14
N GLY A 260 -19.55 3.27 27.01
CA GLY A 260 -18.68 3.12 28.17
C GLY A 260 -17.56 2.11 27.95
N ASP A 261 -16.64 2.05 28.91
CA ASP A 261 -15.51 1.13 28.87
C ASP A 261 -15.96 -0.31 29.11
N ILE A 262 -15.24 -1.26 28.50
CA ILE A 262 -15.55 -2.67 28.61
C ILE A 262 -14.36 -3.44 29.17
N ASN A 263 -14.56 -4.02 30.35
CA ASN A 263 -13.57 -4.84 31.04
C ASN A 263 -14.08 -6.29 31.19
N PHE A 264 -13.56 -7.16 30.33
CA PHE A 264 -13.73 -8.61 30.37
C PHE A 264 -12.42 -9.35 30.69
N LYS A 265 -11.45 -8.69 31.35
CA LYS A 265 -10.19 -9.33 31.77
C LYS A 265 -10.46 -10.59 32.57
N ARG A 266 -9.76 -11.69 32.25
CA ARG A 266 -9.90 -12.99 32.93
C ARG A 266 -11.35 -13.52 33.01
N THR A 267 -12.23 -13.03 32.13
CA THR A 267 -13.64 -13.46 32.08
C THR A 267 -13.77 -14.77 31.32
N LYS A 268 -14.55 -15.71 31.85
CA LYS A 268 -14.86 -16.97 31.17
C LYS A 268 -16.27 -16.97 30.60
N PHE A 269 -16.39 -17.02 29.28
CA PHE A 269 -17.66 -17.19 28.58
C PHE A 269 -17.89 -18.68 28.32
N ASN A 270 -18.86 -19.29 29.00
CA ASN A 270 -19.16 -20.72 28.86
C ASN A 270 -20.08 -21.03 27.66
N ASN A 271 -20.73 -20.02 27.10
CA ASN A 271 -21.63 -20.11 25.96
C ASN A 271 -21.19 -19.20 24.80
N ASN A 272 -21.93 -19.28 23.68
CA ASN A 272 -21.68 -18.44 22.51
C ASN A 272 -21.81 -16.96 22.89
N ILE A 273 -20.93 -16.14 22.32
CA ILE A 273 -21.02 -14.69 22.39
C ILE A 273 -21.10 -14.09 20.99
N SER A 274 -21.83 -12.99 20.84
CA SER A 274 -21.84 -12.22 19.60
C SER A 274 -21.93 -10.75 19.87
N PHE A 275 -20.97 -10.02 19.33
CA PHE A 275 -20.97 -8.56 19.19
C PHE A 275 -21.21 -8.12 17.74
N TYR A 276 -21.66 -9.03 16.86
CA TYR A 276 -21.87 -8.78 15.43
C TYR A 276 -22.39 -7.35 15.14
N GLY A 277 -21.72 -6.62 14.24
CA GLY A 277 -22.16 -5.29 13.81
C GLY A 277 -22.06 -4.18 14.86
N SER A 278 -21.46 -4.43 16.03
CA SER A 278 -21.45 -3.47 17.14
C SER A 278 -20.25 -2.53 17.11
N HIS A 279 -20.41 -1.40 17.78
CA HIS A 279 -19.44 -0.31 17.87
C HIS A 279 -18.98 -0.13 19.31
N PHE A 280 -17.68 -0.25 19.54
CA PHE A 280 -17.04 0.03 20.82
C PHE A 280 -16.32 1.37 20.72
N LEU A 281 -16.87 2.40 21.37
CA LEU A 281 -16.35 3.77 21.26
C LEU A 281 -15.05 3.99 22.06
N ASN A 282 -14.82 3.19 23.10
CA ASN A 282 -13.63 3.24 23.93
C ASN A 282 -12.86 1.90 23.87
N ASP A 283 -11.82 1.80 24.69
CA ASP A 283 -10.99 0.60 24.81
C ASP A 283 -11.79 -0.61 25.28
N VAL A 284 -11.45 -1.77 24.72
CA VAL A 284 -12.08 -3.05 25.06
C VAL A 284 -11.03 -4.04 25.54
N HIS A 285 -11.25 -4.57 26.74
CA HIS A 285 -10.32 -5.44 27.44
C HIS A 285 -10.84 -6.87 27.52
N PHE A 286 -10.19 -7.81 26.83
CA PHE A 286 -10.43 -9.25 26.84
C PHE A 286 -9.19 -10.05 27.26
N GLU A 287 -8.20 -9.40 27.88
CA GLU A 287 -6.95 -10.05 28.26
C GLU A 287 -7.21 -11.24 29.18
N GLU A 288 -6.55 -12.37 28.91
CA GLU A 288 -6.70 -13.62 29.68
C GLU A 288 -8.13 -14.19 29.72
N SER A 289 -9.05 -13.71 28.87
CA SER A 289 -10.42 -14.23 28.79
C SER A 289 -10.47 -15.60 28.11
N VAL A 290 -11.52 -16.37 28.40
CA VAL A 290 -11.71 -17.72 27.85
C VAL A 290 -13.09 -17.84 27.21
N PHE A 291 -13.13 -17.97 25.90
CA PHE A 291 -14.33 -18.24 25.12
C PHE A 291 -14.47 -19.75 24.89
N SER A 292 -15.36 -20.39 25.66
CA SER A 292 -15.55 -21.85 25.63
C SER A 292 -16.31 -22.33 24.39
N ARG A 293 -17.02 -21.42 23.72
CA ARG A 293 -17.81 -21.67 22.52
C ARG A 293 -17.54 -20.57 21.48
N THR A 294 -18.36 -20.50 20.44
CA THR A 294 -18.15 -19.59 19.32
C THR A 294 -18.18 -18.12 19.78
N ALA A 295 -17.19 -17.35 19.34
CA ALA A 295 -17.12 -15.91 19.60
C ALA A 295 -17.20 -15.11 18.29
N THR A 296 -18.21 -14.28 18.15
CA THR A 296 -18.46 -13.52 16.91
C THR A 296 -18.24 -12.03 17.12
N PHE A 297 -17.26 -11.48 16.40
CA PHE A 297 -16.90 -10.07 16.28
C PHE A 297 -16.96 -9.60 14.81
N THR A 298 -17.82 -10.23 14.01
CA THR A 298 -17.95 -9.91 12.58
C THR A 298 -18.64 -8.55 12.40
N TYR A 299 -18.11 -7.69 11.52
CA TYR A 299 -18.55 -6.29 11.34
C TYR A 299 -18.46 -5.45 12.63
N VAL A 300 -17.56 -5.79 13.55
CA VAL A 300 -17.37 -4.99 14.77
C VAL A 300 -16.39 -3.86 14.53
N TYR A 301 -16.70 -2.70 15.09
CA TYR A 301 -15.84 -1.52 15.08
C TYR A 301 -15.25 -1.29 16.46
N PHE A 302 -13.93 -1.40 16.58
CA PHE A 302 -13.16 -1.01 17.76
C PHE A 302 -12.53 0.36 17.48
N TYR A 303 -13.12 1.43 18.05
CA TYR A 303 -12.58 2.78 17.89
C TYR A 303 -11.40 3.06 18.84
N GLY A 304 -11.44 2.47 20.04
CA GLY A 304 -10.31 2.44 20.97
C GLY A 304 -9.40 1.23 20.74
N PHE A 305 -8.46 1.03 21.66
CA PHE A 305 -7.57 -0.13 21.66
C PHE A 305 -8.34 -1.42 21.94
N ALA A 306 -7.97 -2.50 21.23
CA ALA A 306 -8.59 -3.81 21.40
C ALA A 306 -7.60 -4.80 22.01
N PHE A 307 -7.76 -5.13 23.29
CA PHE A 307 -6.82 -5.96 24.03
C PHE A 307 -7.33 -7.40 24.18
N PHE A 308 -6.73 -8.35 23.46
CA PHE A 308 -7.05 -9.79 23.54
C PHE A 308 -5.92 -10.63 24.13
N LYS A 309 -4.83 -10.00 24.59
CA LYS A 309 -3.61 -10.68 25.03
C LYS A 309 -3.88 -11.89 25.93
N ASN A 310 -3.24 -13.03 25.63
CA ASN A 310 -3.33 -14.28 26.40
C ASN A 310 -4.77 -14.87 26.50
N SER A 311 -5.69 -14.46 25.62
CA SER A 311 -7.05 -15.01 25.57
C SER A 311 -7.11 -16.37 24.87
N GLN A 312 -8.14 -17.15 25.19
CA GLN A 312 -8.33 -18.50 24.64
C GLN A 312 -9.69 -18.63 23.96
N PHE A 313 -9.68 -18.89 22.65
CA PHE A 313 -10.84 -19.22 21.84
C PHE A 313 -10.89 -20.74 21.64
N ASN A 314 -11.67 -21.44 22.47
CA ASN A 314 -11.73 -22.90 22.48
C ASN A 314 -12.59 -23.49 21.35
N ASN A 315 -13.24 -22.63 20.55
CA ASN A 315 -14.03 -22.98 19.37
C ASN A 315 -13.83 -21.90 18.30
N ASP A 316 -14.63 -21.92 17.24
CA ASP A 316 -14.51 -20.96 16.13
C ASP A 316 -14.67 -19.50 16.60
N SER A 317 -13.85 -18.61 16.04
CA SER A 317 -13.84 -17.18 16.32
C SER A 317 -13.87 -16.36 15.02
N TYR A 318 -14.79 -15.41 14.91
CA TYR A 318 -15.04 -14.67 13.67
C TYR A 318 -14.89 -13.16 13.86
N PHE A 319 -13.81 -12.58 13.36
CA PHE A 319 -13.50 -11.15 13.27
C PHE A 319 -13.59 -10.63 11.81
N ASN A 320 -14.38 -11.31 10.97
CA ASN A 320 -14.53 -10.93 9.56
C ASN A 320 -15.07 -9.50 9.45
N TYR A 321 -14.50 -8.69 8.56
CA TYR A 321 -14.90 -7.29 8.38
C TYR A 321 -14.87 -6.47 9.68
N ALA A 322 -14.05 -6.87 10.66
CA ALA A 322 -13.85 -6.06 11.86
C ALA A 322 -12.87 -4.92 11.56
N ASP A 323 -13.15 -3.75 12.12
CA ASP A 323 -12.34 -2.55 11.98
C ASP A 323 -11.68 -2.22 13.32
N PHE A 324 -10.35 -2.28 13.36
CA PHE A 324 -9.52 -1.90 14.50
C PHE A 324 -8.89 -0.54 14.20
N SER A 325 -9.44 0.53 14.77
CA SER A 325 -9.02 1.91 14.48
C SER A 325 -7.70 2.27 15.17
N MET A 326 -7.45 1.67 16.34
CA MET A 326 -6.20 1.73 17.08
C MET A 326 -5.57 0.33 17.11
N ASP A 327 -4.48 0.16 17.86
CA ASP A 327 -3.77 -1.11 17.92
C ASP A 327 -4.66 -2.26 18.43
N ALA A 328 -4.45 -3.44 17.84
CA ALA A 328 -5.12 -4.68 18.17
C ALA A 328 -4.11 -5.70 18.74
N TYR A 329 -4.24 -6.02 20.02
CA TYR A 329 -3.28 -6.85 20.75
C TYR A 329 -3.79 -8.28 20.93
N PHE A 330 -3.42 -9.17 20.02
CA PHE A 330 -3.68 -10.61 20.07
C PHE A 330 -2.50 -11.46 20.56
N SER A 331 -1.44 -10.85 21.07
CA SER A 331 -0.26 -11.54 21.63
C SER A 331 -0.61 -12.70 22.56
N MET A 332 0.08 -13.83 22.41
CA MET A 332 -0.09 -15.06 23.22
C MET A 332 -1.50 -15.65 23.20
N CYS A 333 -2.34 -15.32 22.21
CA CYS A 333 -3.67 -15.92 22.10
C CYS A 333 -3.61 -17.40 21.69
N LYS A 334 -4.69 -18.12 22.00
CA LYS A 334 -4.88 -19.49 21.51
C LYS A 334 -6.22 -19.64 20.80
N PHE A 335 -6.17 -19.91 19.50
CA PHE A 335 -7.32 -20.22 18.66
C PHE A 335 -7.38 -21.74 18.41
N SER A 336 -8.23 -22.43 19.16
CA SER A 336 -8.38 -23.89 19.08
C SER A 336 -9.30 -24.34 17.93
N GLY A 337 -10.22 -23.45 17.51
CA GLY A 337 -11.11 -23.61 16.36
C GLY A 337 -10.66 -22.82 15.14
N TYR A 338 -11.55 -22.67 14.17
CA TYR A 338 -11.35 -21.81 13.00
C TYR A 338 -11.24 -20.34 13.43
N ALA A 339 -10.17 -19.65 13.03
CA ALA A 339 -9.98 -18.23 13.31
C ALA A 339 -10.07 -17.43 12.01
N SER A 340 -10.99 -16.48 11.95
CA SER A 340 -11.30 -15.75 10.72
C SER A 340 -11.22 -14.26 10.95
N PHE A 341 -10.38 -13.59 10.19
CA PHE A 341 -10.18 -12.16 10.09
C PHE A 341 -10.40 -11.68 8.64
N LEU A 342 -11.14 -12.45 7.83
CA LEU A 342 -11.40 -12.14 6.42
C LEU A 342 -11.86 -10.68 6.25
N ARG A 343 -11.15 -9.92 5.42
CA ARG A 343 -11.46 -8.53 5.10
C ARG A 343 -11.52 -7.59 6.31
N SER A 344 -10.83 -7.90 7.41
CA SER A 344 -10.69 -6.97 8.52
C SER A 344 -9.75 -5.82 8.18
N GLN A 345 -9.91 -4.69 8.85
CA GLN A 345 -9.02 -3.53 8.75
C GLN A 345 -8.28 -3.34 10.07
N PHE A 346 -6.94 -3.30 10.01
CA PHE A 346 -6.07 -2.93 11.12
C PHE A 346 -5.43 -1.59 10.80
N LEU A 347 -6.01 -0.50 11.32
CA LEU A 347 -5.51 0.86 11.07
C LEU A 347 -4.30 1.20 11.95
N GLY A 348 -4.27 0.66 13.18
CA GLY A 348 -3.09 0.66 14.05
C GLY A 348 -2.29 -0.64 13.94
N ASP A 349 -1.36 -0.83 14.88
CA ASP A 349 -0.52 -2.03 14.90
C ASP A 349 -1.35 -3.28 15.28
N SER A 350 -1.09 -4.39 14.59
CA SER A 350 -1.70 -5.69 14.88
C SER A 350 -0.64 -6.65 15.40
N ASN A 351 -0.75 -7.02 16.67
CA ASN A 351 0.23 -7.88 17.34
C ASN A 351 -0.36 -9.27 17.60
N PHE A 352 0.12 -10.26 16.87
CA PHE A 352 -0.17 -11.70 17.00
C PHE A 352 1.05 -12.50 17.48
N ASP A 353 2.03 -11.87 18.14
CA ASP A 353 3.23 -12.57 18.60
C ASP A 353 2.91 -13.72 19.57
N ASP A 354 3.65 -14.83 19.48
CA ASP A 354 3.44 -16.04 20.28
C ASP A 354 2.00 -16.63 20.21
N THR A 355 1.20 -16.28 19.21
CA THR A 355 -0.17 -16.78 19.06
C THR A 355 -0.21 -18.19 18.46
N GLU A 356 -1.06 -19.06 19.00
CA GLU A 356 -1.28 -20.43 18.52
C GLU A 356 -2.60 -20.55 17.74
N PHE A 357 -2.53 -20.84 16.45
CA PHE A 357 -3.67 -21.19 15.58
C PHE A 357 -3.69 -22.70 15.33
N GLN A 358 -4.61 -23.42 15.99
CA GLN A 358 -4.68 -24.88 15.91
C GLN A 358 -5.41 -25.42 14.69
N LYS A 359 -6.22 -24.57 14.04
CA LYS A 359 -6.93 -24.85 12.79
C LYS A 359 -6.59 -23.78 11.75
N TYR A 360 -7.41 -23.68 10.72
CA TYR A 360 -7.24 -22.69 9.65
C TYR A 360 -7.32 -21.27 10.22
N ALA A 361 -6.38 -20.43 9.82
CA ALA A 361 -6.37 -19.00 10.11
C ALA A 361 -6.59 -18.22 8.79
N ASP A 362 -7.71 -17.53 8.68
CA ASP A 362 -8.11 -16.78 7.47
C ASP A 362 -7.90 -15.28 7.67
N PHE A 363 -6.95 -14.70 6.94
CA PHE A 363 -6.65 -13.25 6.90
C PHE A 363 -6.81 -12.69 5.48
N LYS A 364 -7.48 -13.41 4.56
CA LYS A 364 -7.61 -12.98 3.17
C LYS A 364 -8.21 -11.60 3.03
N GLU A 365 -7.75 -10.87 2.02
CA GLU A 365 -8.28 -9.55 1.63
C GLU A 365 -8.36 -8.54 2.80
N SER A 366 -7.57 -8.76 3.86
CA SER A 366 -7.48 -7.86 5.01
C SER A 366 -6.49 -6.75 4.72
N ASN A 367 -6.67 -5.63 5.40
CA ASN A 367 -5.80 -4.47 5.26
C ASN A 367 -5.07 -4.21 6.57
N PHE A 368 -3.76 -4.07 6.50
CA PHE A 368 -2.87 -3.79 7.62
C PHE A 368 -2.13 -2.49 7.34
N VAL A 369 -2.62 -1.39 7.92
CA VAL A 369 -2.00 -0.08 7.77
C VAL A 369 -0.81 0.06 8.71
N GLY A 370 -0.98 -0.35 9.97
CA GLY A 370 0.10 -0.45 10.94
C GLY A 370 0.88 -1.77 10.85
N LEU A 371 1.84 -1.95 11.75
CA LEU A 371 2.71 -3.12 11.79
C LEU A 371 1.89 -4.42 11.95
N ALA A 372 2.23 -5.46 11.19
CA ALA A 372 1.63 -6.79 11.31
C ALA A 372 2.65 -7.80 11.88
N ASP A 373 2.64 -8.00 13.19
CA ASP A 373 3.60 -8.87 13.88
C ASP A 373 3.03 -10.26 14.19
N TYR A 374 3.54 -11.28 13.50
CA TYR A 374 3.28 -12.71 13.73
C TYR A 374 4.53 -13.45 14.24
N SER A 375 5.44 -12.75 14.91
CA SER A 375 6.66 -13.33 15.46
C SER A 375 6.35 -14.48 16.42
N ARG A 376 7.03 -15.62 16.28
CA ARG A 376 6.83 -16.84 17.09
C ARG A 376 5.41 -17.43 17.06
N ALA A 377 4.53 -16.92 16.18
CA ALA A 377 3.21 -17.49 15.99
C ALA A 377 3.30 -18.93 15.46
N ILE A 378 2.35 -19.78 15.84
CA ILE A 378 2.30 -21.20 15.46
C ILE A 378 0.99 -21.46 14.72
N PHE A 379 1.08 -21.72 13.42
CA PHE A 379 -0.02 -22.16 12.56
C PHE A 379 0.10 -23.68 12.33
N ILE A 380 -0.75 -24.46 12.99
CA ILE A 380 -0.72 -25.93 12.89
C ILE A 380 -1.20 -26.41 11.52
N VAL A 381 -2.09 -25.66 10.88
CA VAL A 381 -2.65 -25.95 9.54
C VAL A 381 -2.23 -24.86 8.56
N ASP A 382 -3.17 -24.26 7.83
CA ASP A 382 -2.90 -23.23 6.83
C ASP A 382 -3.18 -21.85 7.44
N ALA A 383 -2.31 -20.89 7.12
CA ALA A 383 -2.51 -19.46 7.31
C ALA A 383 -2.68 -18.80 5.94
N ASP A 384 -3.76 -18.05 5.75
CA ASP A 384 -4.14 -17.52 4.45
C ASP A 384 -4.24 -16.01 4.44
N PHE A 385 -3.32 -15.34 3.73
CA PHE A 385 -3.25 -13.89 3.55
C PHE A 385 -3.47 -13.51 2.08
N ILE A 386 -4.11 -14.36 1.28
CA ILE A 386 -4.29 -14.07 -0.15
C ILE A 386 -5.04 -12.73 -0.33
N GLY A 387 -4.49 -11.85 -1.17
CA GLY A 387 -5.10 -10.56 -1.49
C GLY A 387 -5.04 -9.51 -0.38
N SER A 388 -4.30 -9.74 0.71
CA SER A 388 -4.15 -8.74 1.77
C SER A 388 -3.21 -7.61 1.37
N HIS A 389 -3.40 -6.45 2.00
CA HIS A 389 -2.57 -5.25 1.82
C HIS A 389 -1.82 -4.92 3.12
N PHE A 390 -0.56 -4.53 2.99
CA PHE A 390 0.32 -4.16 4.09
C PHE A 390 1.00 -2.82 3.76
N SER A 391 0.68 -1.78 4.51
CA SER A 391 1.33 -0.46 4.38
C SER A 391 2.59 -0.33 5.23
N ASP A 392 2.69 -1.10 6.32
CA ASP A 392 3.87 -1.24 7.17
C ASP A 392 4.38 -2.70 7.17
N ASN A 393 5.39 -3.01 7.98
CA ASN A 393 6.12 -4.27 7.96
C ASN A 393 5.25 -5.48 8.31
N LEU A 394 5.53 -6.58 7.64
CA LEU A 394 4.94 -7.89 7.88
C LEU A 394 6.01 -8.83 8.46
N ILE A 395 5.84 -9.23 9.72
CA ILE A 395 6.88 -9.96 10.46
C ILE A 395 6.41 -11.37 10.80
N PHE A 396 7.16 -12.37 10.37
CA PHE A 396 6.94 -13.80 10.64
C PHE A 396 8.15 -14.44 11.35
N ASN A 397 8.95 -13.64 12.05
CA ASN A 397 10.20 -14.09 12.65
C ASN A 397 9.98 -15.22 13.66
N GLU A 398 10.74 -16.31 13.57
CA GLU A 398 10.60 -17.50 14.43
C GLU A 398 9.21 -18.16 14.42
N SER A 399 8.31 -17.76 13.52
CA SER A 399 6.99 -18.37 13.37
C SER A 399 7.09 -19.80 12.83
N LYS A 400 6.06 -20.62 13.06
CA LYS A 400 5.96 -21.99 12.57
C LYS A 400 4.65 -22.12 11.81
N PHE A 401 4.70 -22.64 10.59
CA PHE A 401 3.50 -22.86 9.77
C PHE A 401 3.65 -24.13 8.94
N TYR A 402 2.54 -24.81 8.67
CA TYR A 402 2.52 -25.90 7.69
C TYR A 402 2.42 -25.33 6.26
N THR A 403 1.38 -24.53 5.99
CA THR A 403 1.28 -23.75 4.75
C THR A 403 1.01 -22.28 5.07
N LEU A 404 1.83 -21.38 4.54
CA LEU A 404 1.59 -19.94 4.56
C LEU A 404 1.26 -19.47 3.14
N LYS A 405 0.07 -18.89 2.95
CA LYS A 405 -0.38 -18.40 1.63
C LYS A 405 -0.30 -16.88 1.59
N LEU A 406 0.58 -16.37 0.76
CA LEU A 406 0.86 -14.95 0.51
C LEU A 406 0.68 -14.61 -0.98
N ASN A 407 -0.13 -15.36 -1.73
CA ASN A 407 -0.32 -15.05 -3.16
C ASN A 407 -1.09 -13.74 -3.31
N SER A 408 -0.64 -12.89 -4.24
CA SER A 408 -1.29 -11.62 -4.54
C SER A 408 -1.38 -10.68 -3.34
N ILE A 409 -0.39 -10.74 -2.43
CA ILE A 409 -0.25 -9.70 -1.41
C ILE A 409 0.25 -8.41 -2.04
N SER A 410 -0.12 -7.29 -1.44
CA SER A 410 0.44 -5.99 -1.79
C SER A 410 1.15 -5.41 -0.58
N LEU A 411 2.38 -4.99 -0.81
CA LEU A 411 3.31 -4.42 0.16
C LEU A 411 3.66 -3.02 -0.36
N ASP A 412 3.49 -1.99 0.47
CA ASP A 412 3.88 -0.62 0.11
C ASP A 412 5.40 -0.49 0.08
N SER A 413 5.91 0.53 -0.62
CA SER A 413 7.34 0.64 -0.97
C SER A 413 8.32 0.65 0.22
N ASP A 414 7.86 1.09 1.39
CA ASP A 414 8.67 1.17 2.61
C ASP A 414 8.44 -0.02 3.56
N SER A 415 7.54 -0.94 3.21
CA SER A 415 7.24 -2.12 4.02
C SER A 415 8.28 -3.23 3.82
N GLU A 416 8.61 -3.92 4.91
CA GLU A 416 9.52 -5.07 4.92
C GLU A 416 8.77 -6.36 5.28
N LEU A 417 9.04 -7.43 4.52
CA LEU A 417 8.67 -8.79 4.87
C LEU A 417 9.84 -9.48 5.59
N SER A 418 9.67 -9.78 6.88
CA SER A 418 10.68 -10.47 7.68
C SER A 418 10.29 -11.93 7.93
N LEU A 419 11.15 -12.86 7.50
CA LEU A 419 10.95 -14.32 7.61
C LEU A 419 12.09 -15.00 8.38
N THR A 420 12.82 -14.24 9.20
CA THR A 420 14.03 -14.69 9.89
C THR A 420 13.71 -15.86 10.82
N ASP A 421 14.47 -16.94 10.75
CA ASP A 421 14.31 -18.12 11.62
C ASP A 421 12.90 -18.75 11.62
N SER A 422 12.09 -18.43 10.60
CA SER A 422 10.70 -18.90 10.48
C SER A 422 10.59 -20.35 10.01
N GLY A 423 9.36 -20.85 9.90
CA GLY A 423 8.99 -22.23 9.53
C GLY A 423 9.83 -22.79 8.39
N ILE A 424 10.00 -22.00 7.34
CA ILE A 424 10.73 -22.35 6.12
C ILE A 424 12.24 -22.61 6.35
N THR A 425 12.85 -21.97 7.35
CA THR A 425 14.30 -22.08 7.64
C THR A 425 14.63 -23.27 8.54
N ARG A 426 13.68 -23.67 9.40
CA ARG A 426 13.92 -24.65 10.48
C ARG A 426 13.20 -25.99 10.29
N TYR A 427 12.13 -26.06 9.48
CA TYR A 427 11.27 -27.25 9.39
C TYR A 427 11.10 -27.73 7.94
N ASP A 428 11.38 -29.02 7.71
CA ASP A 428 11.45 -29.64 6.36
C ASP A 428 10.10 -29.77 5.61
N TYR A 429 8.97 -29.40 6.24
CA TYR A 429 7.63 -29.61 5.67
C TYR A 429 6.77 -28.33 5.62
N SER A 430 7.40 -27.16 5.74
CA SER A 430 6.71 -25.87 5.66
C SER A 430 6.72 -25.36 4.22
N ASN A 431 5.55 -25.00 3.70
CA ASN A 431 5.39 -24.41 2.36
C ASN A 431 4.98 -22.94 2.46
N ILE A 432 5.60 -22.08 1.66
CA ILE A 432 5.13 -20.70 1.41
C ILE A 432 4.64 -20.62 -0.03
N LEU A 433 3.36 -20.31 -0.22
CA LEU A 433 2.79 -20.01 -1.53
C LEU A 433 2.85 -18.49 -1.71
N VAL A 434 3.73 -18.02 -2.59
CA VAL A 434 3.93 -16.59 -2.87
C VAL A 434 4.49 -16.42 -4.28
N ASP A 435 4.18 -15.32 -4.96
CA ASP A 435 4.82 -14.96 -6.22
C ASP A 435 6.08 -14.13 -5.94
N TRP A 436 7.21 -14.47 -6.59
CA TRP A 436 8.48 -13.77 -6.32
C TRP A 436 8.40 -12.26 -6.56
N ASN A 437 7.61 -11.84 -7.55
CA ASN A 437 7.48 -10.42 -7.89
C ASN A 437 6.83 -9.57 -6.79
N ASP A 438 6.00 -10.18 -5.93
CA ASP A 438 5.28 -9.46 -4.87
C ASP A 438 6.23 -9.14 -3.69
N ILE A 439 7.21 -10.02 -3.44
CA ILE A 439 8.09 -9.92 -2.26
C ILE A 439 9.52 -9.46 -2.56
N ARG A 440 9.97 -9.52 -3.82
CA ARG A 440 11.40 -9.34 -4.16
C ARG A 440 12.03 -8.04 -3.66
N ASP A 441 11.27 -6.95 -3.60
CA ASP A 441 11.77 -5.62 -3.27
C ASP A 441 11.57 -5.28 -1.78
N HIS A 442 10.90 -6.16 -1.02
CA HIS A 442 10.52 -5.99 0.38
C HIS A 442 11.25 -6.95 1.34
N LEU A 443 12.17 -7.78 0.83
CA LEU A 443 12.95 -8.71 1.66
C LEU A 443 14.31 -8.10 2.04
N SER A 444 14.63 -8.10 3.33
CA SER A 444 16.01 -7.84 3.78
C SER A 444 16.94 -8.99 3.42
N TYR A 445 18.23 -8.67 3.23
CA TYR A 445 19.23 -9.68 2.89
C TYR A 445 19.52 -10.59 4.09
N ASP A 446 18.98 -11.80 4.06
CA ASP A 446 19.36 -12.92 4.91
C ASP A 446 19.64 -14.16 4.06
N GLU A 447 20.87 -14.65 4.12
CA GLU A 447 21.32 -15.83 3.37
C GLU A 447 20.45 -17.07 3.64
N VAL A 448 20.05 -17.30 4.89
CA VAL A 448 19.25 -18.46 5.28
C VAL A 448 17.85 -18.36 4.70
N VAL A 449 17.24 -17.17 4.76
CA VAL A 449 15.89 -16.92 4.22
C VAL A 449 15.87 -17.12 2.70
N TYR A 450 16.82 -16.50 1.96
CA TYR A 450 16.89 -16.65 0.51
C TYR A 450 17.09 -18.11 0.08
N LEU A 451 18.02 -18.83 0.69
CA LEU A 451 18.27 -20.24 0.35
C LEU A 451 17.05 -21.13 0.64
N SER A 452 16.34 -20.84 1.73
CA SER A 452 15.13 -21.57 2.11
C SER A 452 13.97 -21.28 1.14
N LEU A 453 13.80 -20.03 0.70
CA LEU A 453 12.83 -19.65 -0.34
C LEU A 453 13.12 -20.32 -1.68
N ILE A 454 14.39 -20.36 -2.10
CA ILE A 454 14.79 -21.04 -3.35
C ILE A 454 14.44 -22.54 -3.29
N ARG A 455 14.67 -23.19 -2.14
CA ARG A 455 14.28 -24.60 -1.94
C ARG A 455 12.76 -24.75 -2.01
N ASN A 456 12.01 -23.91 -1.30
CA ASN A 456 10.55 -23.91 -1.31
C ASN A 456 9.99 -23.76 -2.74
N PHE A 457 10.46 -22.80 -3.53
CA PHE A 457 10.00 -22.64 -4.92
C PHE A 457 10.28 -23.86 -5.80
N LYS A 458 11.43 -24.52 -5.60
CA LYS A 458 11.77 -25.77 -6.31
C LYS A 458 10.88 -26.92 -5.88
N ASP A 459 10.62 -27.05 -4.59
CA ASP A 459 9.77 -28.10 -4.04
C ASP A 459 8.30 -27.93 -4.51
N LEU A 460 7.85 -26.69 -4.73
CA LEU A 460 6.56 -26.36 -5.33
C LEU A 460 6.51 -26.50 -6.87
N GLY A 461 7.65 -26.68 -7.53
CA GLY A 461 7.75 -26.73 -9.00
C GLY A 461 7.66 -25.37 -9.71
N VAL A 462 7.77 -24.26 -8.99
CA VAL A 462 7.74 -22.88 -9.53
C VAL A 462 9.17 -22.42 -9.83
N PHE A 463 9.77 -23.00 -10.87
CA PHE A 463 11.20 -22.83 -11.13
C PHE A 463 11.61 -21.42 -11.54
N ASP A 464 10.78 -20.69 -12.30
CA ASP A 464 11.13 -19.33 -12.74
C ASP A 464 11.31 -18.37 -11.54
N ASP A 465 10.50 -18.52 -10.50
CA ASP A 465 10.62 -17.76 -9.26
C ASP A 465 11.83 -18.21 -8.43
N ALA A 466 12.10 -19.51 -8.34
CA ALA A 466 13.32 -20.03 -7.73
C ALA A 466 14.58 -19.42 -8.39
N TYR A 467 14.56 -19.27 -9.71
CA TYR A 467 15.64 -18.69 -10.50
C TYR A 467 15.80 -17.19 -10.29
N ASN A 468 14.69 -16.45 -10.24
CA ASN A 468 14.72 -15.01 -9.98
C ASN A 468 15.18 -14.71 -8.55
N CYS A 469 14.71 -15.49 -7.57
CA CYS A 469 15.15 -15.42 -6.17
C CYS A 469 16.65 -15.70 -6.04
N TYR A 470 17.15 -16.78 -6.66
CA TYR A 470 18.57 -17.11 -6.67
C TYR A 470 19.42 -16.00 -7.33
N TYR A 471 18.95 -15.44 -8.44
CA TYR A 471 19.65 -14.36 -9.12
C TYR A 471 19.82 -13.13 -8.20
N GLN A 472 18.77 -12.74 -7.49
CA GLN A 472 18.82 -11.62 -6.55
C GLN A 472 19.71 -11.93 -5.35
N TYR A 473 19.57 -13.11 -4.74
CA TYR A 473 20.46 -13.59 -3.67
C TYR A 473 21.94 -13.44 -4.04
N ARG A 474 22.33 -13.90 -5.24
CA ARG A 474 23.73 -13.79 -5.71
C ARG A 474 24.17 -12.35 -5.90
N ARG A 475 23.28 -11.47 -6.38
CA ARG A 475 23.56 -10.04 -6.56
C ARG A 475 23.79 -9.34 -5.23
N GLU A 476 22.94 -9.58 -4.24
CA GLU A 476 23.08 -8.98 -2.91
C GLU A 476 24.30 -9.57 -2.16
N SER A 477 24.52 -10.88 -2.25
CA SER A 477 25.74 -11.52 -1.70
C SER A 477 27.03 -10.93 -2.30
N GLN A 478 27.02 -10.59 -3.60
CA GLN A 478 28.15 -9.93 -4.26
C GLN A 478 28.37 -8.50 -3.75
N SER A 479 27.30 -7.73 -3.49
CA SER A 479 27.40 -6.33 -3.09
C SER A 479 28.13 -6.19 -1.74
N ILE A 480 27.83 -7.09 -0.81
CA ILE A 480 28.37 -7.14 0.56
C ILE A 480 29.85 -7.54 0.62
N LYS A 481 30.35 -8.37 -0.31
CA LYS A 481 31.76 -8.85 -0.30
C LYS A 481 32.77 -7.70 -0.42
N PRO A 482 33.94 -7.77 0.26
CA PRO A 482 34.97 -6.74 0.14
C PRO A 482 35.67 -6.80 -1.23
N TRP A 483 36.15 -5.65 -1.71
CA TRP A 483 36.85 -5.53 -2.99
C TRP A 483 38.20 -6.27 -3.07
N LYS A 484 38.73 -6.73 -1.93
CA LYS A 484 39.97 -7.50 -1.88
C LYS A 484 39.76 -8.98 -2.25
N ASP A 485 38.53 -9.46 -2.22
CA ASP A 485 38.24 -10.87 -2.49
C ASP A 485 38.11 -11.15 -3.99
N LEU A 486 38.94 -12.07 -4.48
CA LEU A 486 38.91 -12.51 -5.88
C LEU A 486 37.56 -13.10 -6.29
N THR A 487 36.82 -13.67 -5.35
CA THR A 487 35.47 -14.22 -5.58
C THR A 487 34.49 -13.15 -6.03
N LYS A 488 34.63 -11.89 -5.59
CA LYS A 488 33.76 -10.79 -6.01
C LYS A 488 33.88 -10.51 -7.51
N TYR A 489 35.10 -10.55 -8.06
CA TYR A 489 35.34 -10.35 -9.49
C TYR A 489 34.77 -11.49 -10.33
N VAL A 490 34.89 -12.74 -9.85
CA VAL A 490 34.29 -13.90 -10.52
C VAL A 490 32.76 -13.79 -10.51
N ASP A 491 32.17 -13.37 -9.40
CA ASP A 491 30.73 -13.14 -9.29
C ASP A 491 30.27 -12.03 -10.24
N ILE A 492 30.97 -10.89 -10.30
CA ILE A 492 30.67 -9.81 -11.25
C ILE A 492 30.72 -10.31 -12.70
N LEU A 493 31.78 -11.03 -13.06
CA LEU A 493 31.93 -11.60 -14.41
C LEU A 493 30.79 -12.57 -14.73
N SER A 494 30.45 -13.46 -13.79
CA SER A 494 29.35 -14.42 -13.95
C SER A 494 27.99 -13.74 -14.05
N GLY A 495 27.75 -12.69 -13.28
CA GLY A 495 26.55 -11.86 -13.34
C GLY A 495 26.39 -11.16 -14.69
N LEU A 496 27.47 -10.60 -15.23
CA LEU A 496 27.48 -9.92 -16.53
C LEU A 496 27.39 -10.89 -17.71
N SER A 497 28.04 -12.05 -17.65
CA SER A 497 28.10 -12.97 -18.79
C SER A 497 26.85 -13.84 -18.92
N CYS A 498 26.37 -14.42 -17.82
CA CYS A 498 25.32 -15.44 -17.83
C CYS A 498 24.27 -15.28 -16.73
N GLY A 499 24.24 -14.13 -16.05
CA GLY A 499 23.33 -13.88 -14.94
C GLY A 499 23.42 -14.97 -13.87
N TYR A 500 24.65 -15.25 -13.40
CA TYR A 500 24.95 -16.31 -12.43
C TYR A 500 24.56 -17.73 -12.87
N GLY A 501 24.51 -17.97 -14.18
CA GLY A 501 24.20 -19.28 -14.73
C GLY A 501 22.71 -19.54 -14.94
N VAL A 502 21.86 -18.52 -14.76
CA VAL A 502 20.40 -18.66 -14.75
C VAL A 502 19.72 -17.98 -15.94
N ARG A 503 20.36 -16.96 -16.54
CA ARG A 503 19.76 -16.13 -17.59
C ARG A 503 20.41 -16.37 -18.96
N PRO A 504 19.83 -17.22 -19.84
CA PRO A 504 20.40 -17.50 -21.16
C PRO A 504 20.32 -16.31 -22.13
N SER A 505 19.52 -15.30 -21.81
CA SER A 505 19.42 -14.06 -22.61
C SER A 505 20.71 -13.25 -22.61
N TYR A 506 21.52 -13.31 -21.54
CA TYR A 506 22.76 -12.55 -21.40
C TYR A 506 23.84 -13.02 -22.39
N PRO A 507 24.19 -14.32 -22.46
CA PRO A 507 25.19 -14.78 -23.43
C PRO A 507 24.72 -14.60 -24.88
N LEU A 508 23.41 -14.69 -25.15
CA LEU A 508 22.84 -14.36 -26.47
C LEU A 508 23.03 -12.87 -26.81
N ALA A 509 22.72 -11.97 -25.88
CA ALA A 509 22.87 -10.54 -26.08
C ALA A 509 24.35 -10.17 -26.32
N TRP A 510 25.27 -10.69 -25.50
CA TRP A 510 26.71 -10.50 -25.70
C TRP A 510 27.21 -11.05 -27.03
N SER A 511 26.70 -12.21 -27.46
CA SER A 511 27.03 -12.78 -28.77
C SER A 511 26.63 -11.83 -29.90
N CYS A 512 25.39 -11.31 -29.89
CA CYS A 512 24.93 -10.33 -30.87
C CYS A 512 25.75 -9.04 -30.83
N SER A 513 26.04 -8.51 -29.63
CA SER A 513 26.84 -7.29 -29.47
C SER A 513 28.27 -7.45 -29.96
N LEU A 514 28.91 -8.60 -29.71
CA LEU A 514 30.26 -8.89 -30.18
C LEU A 514 30.30 -9.02 -31.71
N VAL A 515 29.33 -9.70 -32.31
CA VAL A 515 29.20 -9.81 -33.77
C VAL A 515 29.05 -8.42 -34.42
N LEU A 516 28.22 -7.55 -33.84
CA LEU A 516 28.08 -6.18 -34.33
C LEU A 516 29.37 -5.37 -34.14
N PHE A 517 30.02 -5.49 -32.99
CA PHE A 517 31.26 -4.79 -32.68
C PHE A 517 32.38 -5.18 -33.65
N PHE A 518 32.65 -6.47 -33.82
CA PHE A 518 33.67 -6.96 -34.75
C PHE A 518 33.31 -6.66 -36.20
N GLY A 519 32.04 -6.80 -36.60
CA GLY A 519 31.57 -6.39 -37.93
C GLY A 519 31.86 -4.91 -38.24
N LEU A 520 31.55 -4.01 -37.30
CA LEU A 520 31.83 -2.57 -37.43
C LEU A 520 33.33 -2.27 -37.40
N LEU A 521 34.09 -2.95 -36.55
CA LEU A 521 35.55 -2.83 -36.45
C LEU A 521 36.21 -3.22 -37.78
N PHE A 522 35.79 -4.33 -38.38
CA PHE A 522 36.32 -4.79 -39.67
C PHE A 522 35.98 -3.85 -40.82
N TRP A 523 34.78 -3.27 -40.80
CA TRP A 523 34.33 -2.27 -41.77
C TRP A 523 35.13 -0.96 -41.66
N SER A 524 35.21 -0.38 -40.47
CA SER A 524 35.88 0.91 -40.21
C SER A 524 37.35 0.89 -40.62
N GLN A 525 38.02 -0.24 -40.41
CA GLN A 525 39.46 -0.39 -40.63
C GLN A 525 39.82 -0.93 -42.02
N LYS A 526 38.83 -1.14 -42.91
CA LYS A 526 39.00 -1.72 -44.26
C LYS A 526 39.88 -2.97 -44.24
N SER A 527 39.66 -3.80 -43.23
CA SER A 527 40.56 -4.90 -42.84
C SER A 527 40.44 -6.15 -43.74
N LEU A 528 39.32 -6.26 -44.43
CA LEU A 528 38.92 -7.38 -45.26
C LEU A 528 39.21 -7.08 -46.74
N GLN A 529 39.81 -8.05 -47.44
CA GLN A 529 40.02 -7.97 -48.89
C GLN A 529 39.17 -9.02 -49.59
N LYS A 530 38.47 -8.60 -50.64
CA LYS A 530 37.69 -9.47 -51.52
C LYS A 530 38.64 -10.15 -52.51
N SER A 531 38.72 -11.47 -52.51
CA SER A 531 39.53 -12.20 -53.49
C SER A 531 38.80 -12.26 -54.82
N ILE A 532 39.43 -11.73 -55.87
CA ILE A 532 38.95 -11.92 -57.25
C ILE A 532 39.44 -13.31 -57.70
N CYS A 533 38.50 -14.26 -57.83
CA CYS A 533 38.61 -15.60 -58.42
C CYS A 533 39.22 -16.74 -57.54
N PRO A 534 38.41 -17.74 -57.11
CA PRO A 534 38.89 -18.93 -56.37
C PRO A 534 39.51 -20.04 -57.26
N PHE A 535 39.46 -19.92 -58.60
CA PHE A 535 39.90 -20.98 -59.52
C PHE A 535 40.64 -20.38 -60.73
N MET A 536 41.97 -20.36 -60.72
CA MET A 536 42.74 -20.19 -61.96
C MET A 536 44.12 -20.89 -61.86
N PRO A 537 44.56 -21.65 -62.88
CA PRO A 537 45.85 -22.35 -62.86
C PRO A 537 47.04 -21.39 -62.84
N ARG A 538 48.14 -21.80 -62.20
CA ARG A 538 49.37 -21.00 -61.97
C ARG A 538 50.00 -20.37 -63.22
N ASP A 539 49.70 -20.86 -64.42
CA ASP A 539 50.41 -20.48 -65.65
C ASP A 539 49.92 -19.20 -66.32
N VAL A 540 48.83 -18.58 -65.84
CA VAL A 540 48.34 -17.29 -66.40
C VAL A 540 48.92 -16.07 -65.65
N ASN A 541 49.43 -16.26 -64.43
CA ASN A 541 49.91 -15.16 -63.58
C ASN A 541 51.10 -14.40 -64.16
N ASN A 542 51.96 -15.05 -64.95
CA ASN A 542 53.15 -14.39 -65.51
C ASN A 542 52.88 -13.51 -66.74
N LYS A 543 51.71 -13.63 -67.39
CA LYS A 543 51.34 -12.79 -68.55
C LYS A 543 50.52 -11.55 -68.20
N ILE A 544 49.99 -11.45 -66.98
CA ILE A 544 49.23 -10.28 -66.51
C ILE A 544 50.15 -9.30 -65.75
N SER A 545 51.35 -9.73 -65.36
CA SER A 545 52.31 -8.93 -64.59
C SER A 545 52.92 -7.70 -65.30
N SER A 546 52.63 -7.46 -66.59
CA SER A 546 53.20 -6.34 -67.34
C SER A 546 52.21 -5.31 -67.89
N SER A 547 50.90 -5.41 -67.63
CA SER A 547 49.94 -4.45 -68.21
C SER A 547 48.80 -3.97 -67.32
N ASN A 548 48.89 -4.08 -65.98
CA ASN A 548 48.01 -3.34 -65.07
C ASN A 548 48.68 -3.19 -63.69
N LYS A 549 49.55 -2.18 -63.57
CA LYS A 549 50.07 -1.70 -62.27
C LYS A 549 49.21 -0.57 -61.67
N ASN A 550 48.20 -0.10 -62.38
CA ASN A 550 47.27 0.92 -61.91
C ASN A 550 45.86 0.33 -61.98
N GLU A 551 45.03 0.61 -60.97
CA GLU A 551 43.69 0.01 -60.73
C GLU A 551 43.68 -1.39 -60.08
N ARG A 552 44.31 -1.51 -58.91
CA ARG A 552 43.75 -2.38 -57.85
C ARG A 552 42.83 -1.54 -56.98
N SER A 553 41.64 -1.23 -57.47
CA SER A 553 40.55 -0.73 -56.63
C SER A 553 40.08 -1.88 -55.75
N SER A 554 40.54 -1.91 -54.50
CA SER A 554 39.90 -2.68 -53.45
C SER A 554 38.44 -2.22 -53.37
N GLU A 555 37.49 -3.02 -53.85
CA GLU A 555 36.07 -2.76 -53.61
C GLU A 555 35.86 -2.63 -52.11
N SER A 556 35.36 -1.46 -51.68
CA SER A 556 35.04 -1.21 -50.28
C SER A 556 33.86 -2.09 -49.87
N ILE A 557 34.07 -2.92 -48.86
CA ILE A 557 33.06 -3.85 -48.34
C ILE A 557 31.92 -3.08 -47.68
N SER A 558 30.69 -3.54 -47.91
CA SER A 558 29.49 -2.99 -47.27
C SER A 558 29.46 -3.33 -45.77
N ILE A 559 28.83 -2.49 -44.95
CA ILE A 559 28.60 -2.76 -43.52
C ILE A 559 27.91 -4.13 -43.33
N SER A 560 26.91 -4.42 -44.17
CA SER A 560 26.16 -5.69 -44.12
C SER A 560 27.06 -6.90 -44.38
N GLU A 561 28.00 -6.79 -45.32
CA GLU A 561 28.95 -7.84 -45.66
C GLU A 561 29.96 -8.07 -44.53
N ALA A 562 30.40 -7.01 -43.84
CA ALA A 562 31.31 -7.11 -42.70
C ALA A 562 30.63 -7.76 -41.48
N ILE A 563 29.36 -7.44 -41.20
CA ILE A 563 28.57 -8.09 -40.14
C ILE A 563 28.31 -9.56 -40.48
N TYR A 564 28.00 -9.88 -41.75
CA TYR A 564 27.84 -11.27 -42.20
C TYR A 564 29.13 -12.07 -42.04
N PHE A 565 30.28 -11.48 -42.39
CA PHE A 565 31.60 -12.08 -42.16
C PHE A 565 31.82 -12.39 -40.67
N SER A 566 31.58 -11.41 -39.79
CA SER A 566 31.71 -11.58 -38.33
C SER A 566 30.78 -12.67 -37.79
N THR A 567 29.53 -12.73 -38.26
CA THR A 567 28.56 -13.78 -37.87
C THR A 567 29.07 -15.18 -38.21
N LEU A 568 29.67 -15.36 -39.40
CA LEU A 568 30.22 -16.66 -39.83
C LEU A 568 31.45 -17.07 -39.00
N ILE A 569 32.34 -16.13 -38.69
CA ILE A 569 33.50 -16.40 -37.83
C ILE A 569 33.03 -16.80 -36.43
N PHE A 570 32.10 -16.05 -35.85
CA PHE A 570 31.64 -16.24 -34.48
C PHE A 570 30.93 -17.58 -34.25
N PHE A 571 30.16 -18.09 -35.23
CA PHE A 571 29.38 -19.33 -35.06
C PHE A 571 29.93 -20.57 -35.79
N HIS A 572 30.60 -20.40 -36.93
CA HIS A 572 30.89 -21.52 -37.85
C HIS A 572 32.38 -21.74 -38.12
N THR A 573 33.30 -21.02 -37.47
CA THR A 573 34.76 -21.24 -37.57
C THR A 573 35.34 -21.25 -39.00
N HIS A 574 34.58 -20.75 -39.98
CA HIS A 574 34.96 -20.84 -41.39
C HIS A 574 34.98 -19.46 -42.02
N PRO A 575 36.17 -18.90 -42.33
CA PRO A 575 36.24 -17.68 -43.09
C PRO A 575 35.65 -17.94 -44.48
N PRO A 576 34.62 -17.20 -44.90
CA PRO A 576 34.02 -17.36 -46.22
C PRO A 576 35.06 -17.23 -47.35
N ALA A 577 34.96 -18.11 -48.35
CA ALA A 577 35.98 -18.32 -49.39
C ALA A 577 36.38 -17.07 -50.21
N HIS A 578 35.56 -16.02 -50.17
CA HIS A 578 35.71 -14.79 -50.94
C HIS A 578 36.36 -13.62 -50.16
N TRP A 579 36.54 -13.74 -48.85
CA TRP A 579 37.05 -12.66 -48.00
C TRP A 579 38.21 -13.12 -47.13
N TYR A 580 39.32 -12.39 -47.16
CA TYR A 580 40.51 -12.70 -46.37
C TYR A 580 40.94 -11.52 -45.50
N PRO A 581 41.15 -11.73 -44.18
CA PRO A 581 41.70 -10.70 -43.30
C PRO A 581 43.20 -10.48 -43.60
N SER A 582 43.60 -9.21 -43.71
CA SER A 582 44.97 -8.83 -44.09
C SER A 582 45.84 -8.46 -42.86
N GLY A 583 47.12 -8.86 -42.87
CA GLY A 583 48.10 -8.45 -41.85
C GLY A 583 47.71 -8.83 -40.41
N LYS A 584 47.72 -7.84 -39.50
CA LYS A 584 47.44 -8.02 -38.05
C LYS A 584 45.99 -8.43 -37.75
N TRP A 585 45.06 -8.23 -38.69
CA TRP A 585 43.64 -8.56 -38.53
C TRP A 585 43.35 -10.07 -38.44
N LYS A 586 44.31 -10.92 -38.86
CA LYS A 586 44.23 -12.37 -38.65
C LYS A 586 44.15 -12.75 -37.17
N PHE A 587 44.86 -12.03 -36.31
CA PHE A 587 44.80 -12.28 -34.86
C PHE A 587 43.45 -11.88 -34.26
N VAL A 588 42.84 -10.81 -34.78
CA VAL A 588 41.51 -10.35 -34.32
C VAL A 588 40.42 -11.37 -34.67
N VAL A 589 40.49 -11.98 -35.85
CA VAL A 589 39.58 -13.07 -36.26
C VAL A 589 39.72 -14.29 -35.34
N VAL A 590 40.94 -14.64 -34.93
CA VAL A 590 41.18 -15.74 -33.96
C VAL A 590 40.60 -15.39 -32.58
N ILE A 591 40.70 -14.13 -32.15
CA ILE A 591 40.11 -13.68 -30.87
C ILE A 591 38.58 -13.76 -30.92
N GLU A 592 37.97 -13.31 -32.02
CA GLU A 592 36.52 -13.39 -32.24
C GLU A 592 36.02 -14.84 -32.24
N ASP A 593 36.75 -15.74 -32.90
CA ASP A 593 36.47 -17.17 -32.92
C ASP A 593 36.49 -17.80 -31.51
N ILE A 594 37.57 -17.55 -30.74
CA ILE A 594 37.68 -18.02 -29.35
C ILE A 594 36.52 -17.48 -28.50
N ALA A 595 36.15 -16.21 -28.68
CA ALA A 595 35.02 -15.61 -27.99
C ALA A 595 33.69 -16.29 -28.38
N GLY A 596 33.50 -16.62 -29.65
CA GLY A 596 32.34 -17.36 -30.16
C GLY A 596 32.15 -18.71 -29.46
N TRP A 597 33.19 -19.53 -29.42
CA TRP A 597 33.15 -20.82 -28.71
C TRP A 597 32.89 -20.68 -27.22
N LEU A 598 33.48 -19.68 -26.57
CA LEU A 598 33.27 -19.42 -25.15
C LEU A 598 31.81 -19.07 -24.85
N PHE A 599 31.22 -18.12 -25.58
CA PHE A 599 29.83 -17.71 -25.36
C PHE A 599 28.83 -18.78 -25.75
N LEU A 600 29.11 -19.58 -26.79
CA LEU A 600 28.32 -20.75 -27.13
C LEU A 600 28.33 -21.79 -25.99
N ALA A 601 29.51 -22.08 -25.44
CA ALA A 601 29.63 -23.02 -24.31
C ALA A 601 28.85 -22.51 -23.07
N ILE A 602 28.99 -21.22 -22.73
CA ILE A 602 28.25 -20.59 -21.63
C ILE A 602 26.74 -20.68 -21.87
N PHE A 603 26.28 -20.36 -23.09
CA PHE A 603 24.86 -20.45 -23.45
C PHE A 603 24.32 -21.88 -23.28
N VAL A 604 25.04 -22.88 -23.77
CA VAL A 604 24.64 -24.29 -23.64
C VAL A 604 24.58 -24.71 -22.18
N VAL A 605 25.58 -24.37 -21.36
CA VAL A 605 25.57 -24.71 -19.93
C VAL A 605 24.36 -24.11 -19.20
N VAL A 606 24.06 -22.83 -19.45
CA VAL A 606 22.90 -22.15 -18.84
C VAL A 606 21.58 -22.79 -19.31
N LEU A 607 21.48 -23.09 -20.61
CA LEU A 607 20.29 -23.72 -21.19
C LEU A 607 20.08 -25.12 -20.61
N VAL A 608 21.14 -25.92 -20.52
CA VAL A 608 21.12 -27.27 -19.96
C VAL A 608 20.73 -27.22 -18.49
N ASN A 609 21.29 -26.31 -17.69
CA ASN A 609 20.90 -26.13 -16.29
C ASN A 609 19.42 -25.80 -16.15
N ARG A 610 18.87 -24.99 -17.07
CA ARG A 610 17.45 -24.67 -17.09
C ARG A 610 16.58 -25.84 -17.55
N ILE A 611 17.06 -26.75 -18.40
CA ILE A 611 16.29 -27.89 -18.94
C ILE A 611 16.38 -29.15 -18.07
N ILE A 612 17.52 -29.44 -17.44
CA ILE A 612 17.73 -30.66 -16.64
C ILE A 612 17.02 -30.59 -15.27
N THR A 613 16.69 -29.39 -14.82
CA THR A 613 15.97 -29.14 -13.57
C THR A 613 14.44 -29.30 -13.69
N TRP A 614 13.93 -29.72 -14.86
CA TRP A 614 12.52 -30.05 -15.11
C TRP A 614 12.17 -31.49 -14.75
#